data_AF-A0AA47G7R3-F1
#
_entry.id   AF-A0AA47G7R3-F1
#
_cell.length_a   1.000
_cell.length_b   1.000
_cell.length_c   1.000
_cell.angle_alpha   90.00
_cell.angle_beta   90.00
_cell.angle_gamma   90.00
#
_symmetry.space_group_name_H-M   'P 1'
#
loop_
_entity.id
_entity.type
_entity.pdbx_description
1 polymer ?
#
loop_
_entity_poly.entity_id
_entity_poly.type
_entity_poly.pdbx_seq_one_letter_code
_entity_poly.pdbx_strand_id
1 'polypeptide(L)'
;MKVSNFEFLCLRPWFLSKSQSIKKQGYNGIEWQDIEEYFKDFAWKRQAPKKFSARIQEIKKLHANDYLDYAKLQATVYDVHPLDEMNIDDLLK
;
A
#
# COMPACT_ATOMS: atom_id res chain seq x y z
N MET A 1 17.22 -3.97 3.57
CA MET A 1 17.64 -3.56 2.21
C MET A 1 16.42 -2.93 1.57
N LYS A 2 16.47 -1.65 1.23
CA LYS A 2 15.35 -0.97 0.54
C LYS A 2 15.36 -1.39 -0.93
N VAL A 3 14.20 -1.69 -1.48
CA VAL A 3 14.05 -2.00 -2.91
C VAL A 3 14.25 -0.70 -3.68
N SER A 4 15.13 -0.73 -4.68
CA SER A 4 15.41 0.43 -5.53
C SER A 4 14.24 0.73 -6.48
N ASN A 5 14.15 1.98 -6.94
CA ASN A 5 13.14 2.37 -7.94
C ASN A 5 13.27 1.54 -9.23
N PHE A 6 14.50 1.17 -9.63
CA PHE A 6 14.72 0.30 -10.79
C PHE A 6 14.14 -1.10 -10.60
N GLU A 7 14.28 -1.68 -9.41
CA GLU A 7 13.68 -2.98 -9.12
C GLU A 7 12.16 -2.92 -9.11
N PHE A 8 11.54 -1.82 -8.67
CA PHE A 8 10.09 -1.61 -8.80
C PHE A 8 9.64 -1.49 -10.26
N LEU A 9 10.41 -0.81 -11.11
CA LEU A 9 10.16 -0.78 -12.56
C LEU A 9 10.19 -2.19 -13.15
N CYS A 10 11.17 -3.01 -12.75
CA CYS A 10 11.21 -4.41 -13.16
C CYS A 10 9.97 -5.17 -12.67
N LEU A 11 9.48 -4.91 -11.45
CA LEU A 11 8.33 -5.60 -10.86
C LEU A 11 6.96 -5.20 -11.45
N ARG A 12 6.91 -4.11 -12.22
CA ARG A 12 5.68 -3.53 -12.79
C ARG A 12 4.75 -4.53 -13.53
N PRO A 13 5.25 -5.48 -14.35
CA PRO A 13 4.39 -6.45 -15.01
C PRO A 13 3.59 -7.31 -14.02
N TRP A 14 4.15 -7.59 -12.84
CA TRP A 14 3.48 -8.39 -11.82
C TRP A 14 2.44 -7.57 -11.05
N PHE A 15 2.68 -6.28 -10.80
CA PHE A 15 1.65 -5.40 -10.23
C PHE A 15 0.46 -5.25 -11.19
N LEU A 16 0.72 -5.06 -12.49
CA LEU A 16 -0.33 -4.97 -13.51
C LEU A 16 -1.15 -6.26 -13.59
N SER A 17 -0.47 -7.41 -13.69
CA SER A 17 -1.12 -8.72 -13.72
C SER A 17 -1.96 -8.95 -12.45
N LYS A 18 -1.46 -8.52 -11.29
CA LYS A 18 -2.15 -8.67 -10.02
C LYS A 18 -3.39 -7.77 -9.92
N SER A 19 -3.29 -6.50 -10.32
CA SER A 19 -4.44 -5.59 -10.38
C SER A 19 -5.54 -6.18 -11.28
N GLN A 20 -5.20 -6.68 -12.48
CA GLN A 20 -6.18 -7.35 -13.35
C GLN A 20 -6.83 -8.57 -12.68
N SER A 21 -6.06 -9.38 -11.96
CA SER A 21 -6.62 -10.50 -11.19
C SER A 21 -7.58 -10.06 -10.09
N ILE A 22 -7.28 -8.96 -9.42
CA ILE A 22 -8.11 -8.39 -8.34
C ILE A 22 -9.39 -7.78 -8.92
N LYS A 23 -9.31 -7.07 -10.06
CA LYS A 23 -10.47 -6.56 -10.79
C LYS A 23 -11.42 -7.67 -11.21
N LYS A 24 -10.89 -8.80 -11.69
CA LYS A 24 -11.71 -10.00 -12.01
C LYS A 24 -12.46 -10.57 -10.81
N GLN A 25 -12.03 -10.28 -9.58
CA GLN A 25 -12.72 -10.69 -8.35
C GLN A 25 -13.82 -9.68 -7.93
N GLY A 26 -14.03 -8.60 -8.69
CA GLY A 26 -15.04 -7.58 -8.42
C GLY A 26 -14.48 -6.27 -7.87
N TYR A 27 -13.19 -6.20 -7.55
CA TYR A 27 -12.54 -5.02 -6.99
C TYR A 27 -12.01 -4.10 -8.09
N ASN A 28 -12.90 -3.37 -8.76
CA ASN A 28 -12.56 -2.56 -9.93
C ASN A 28 -11.70 -1.33 -9.62
N GLY A 29 -11.70 -0.86 -8.37
CA GLY A 29 -10.99 0.37 -7.96
C GLY A 29 -9.53 0.19 -7.57
N ILE A 30 -8.97 -1.02 -7.64
CA ILE A 30 -7.57 -1.28 -7.25
C ILE A 30 -6.69 -1.31 -8.51
N GLU A 31 -5.92 -0.25 -8.71
CA GLU A 31 -4.96 -0.11 -9.81
C GLU A 31 -3.59 -0.70 -9.45
N TRP A 32 -2.72 -0.82 -10.45
CA TRP A 32 -1.38 -1.37 -10.22
C TRP A 32 -0.47 -0.44 -9.41
N GLN A 33 -0.69 0.88 -9.51
CA GLN A 33 0.01 1.89 -8.71
C GLN A 33 -0.29 1.72 -7.22
N ASP A 34 -1.56 1.45 -6.89
CA ASP A 34 -2.01 1.22 -5.52
C ASP A 34 -1.30 0.02 -4.89
N ILE A 35 -1.13 -1.05 -5.68
CA ILE A 35 -0.41 -2.25 -5.27
C ILE A 35 1.09 -1.95 -5.10
N GLU A 36 1.68 -1.19 -6.03
CA GLU A 36 3.09 -0.79 -5.93
C GLU A 36 3.34 0.03 -4.66
N GLU A 37 2.49 1.01 -4.38
CA GLU A 37 2.55 1.86 -3.18
C GLU A 37 2.40 1.03 -1.90
N TYR A 38 1.44 0.10 -1.86
CA TYR A 38 1.30 -0.84 -0.75
C TYR A 38 2.60 -1.59 -0.45
N PHE A 39 3.27 -2.13 -1.47
CA PHE A 39 4.53 -2.84 -1.24
C PHE A 39 5.66 -1.89 -0.83
N LYS A 40 5.71 -0.69 -1.42
CA LYS A 40 6.74 0.30 -1.15
C LYS A 40 6.65 0.88 0.26
N ASP A 41 5.46 1.29 0.68
CA ASP A 41 5.24 2.12 1.86
C ASP A 41 4.71 1.33 3.07
N PHE A 42 4.23 0.10 2.85
CA PHE A 42 3.76 -0.78 3.93
C PHE A 42 4.49 -2.12 3.97
N ALA A 43 4.25 -3.02 3.02
CA ALA A 43 4.66 -4.43 3.15
C ALA A 43 6.20 -4.60 3.17
N TRP A 44 6.94 -3.81 2.38
CA TRP A 44 8.40 -3.85 2.35
C TRP A 44 9.07 -2.66 3.02
N LYS A 45 8.31 -1.83 3.74
CA LYS A 45 8.82 -0.63 4.42
C LYS A 45 10.02 -0.94 5.33
N ARG A 46 9.92 -2.02 6.09
CA ARG A 46 10.95 -2.47 7.05
C ARG A 46 11.90 -3.49 6.42
N GLN A 47 11.34 -4.49 5.74
CA GLN A 47 12.14 -5.57 5.17
C GLN A 47 11.48 -6.13 3.92
N ALA A 48 12.16 -5.93 2.78
CA ALA A 48 11.83 -6.62 1.54
C ALA A 48 12.51 -8.00 1.47
N PRO A 49 11.93 -8.98 0.76
CA PRO A 49 12.62 -10.20 0.40
C PRO A 49 13.92 -9.93 -0.36
N LYS A 50 14.98 -10.68 -0.04
CA LYS A 50 16.30 -10.50 -0.70
C LYS A 50 16.29 -10.94 -2.16
N LYS A 51 15.56 -12.02 -2.48
CA LYS A 51 15.50 -12.59 -3.82
C LYS A 51 14.37 -11.97 -4.62
N PHE A 52 14.66 -11.60 -5.87
CA PHE A 52 13.66 -11.06 -6.80
C PHE A 52 12.48 -12.01 -7.02
N SER A 53 12.74 -13.31 -7.14
CA SER A 53 11.69 -14.33 -7.27
C SER A 53 10.77 -14.40 -6.05
N ALA A 54 11.30 -14.21 -4.83
CA ALA A 54 10.49 -14.19 -3.62
C ALA A 54 9.56 -12.97 -3.58
N ARG A 55 10.03 -11.80 -4.06
CA ARG A 55 9.20 -10.60 -4.20
C ARG A 55 8.02 -10.82 -5.14
N ILE A 56 8.25 -11.46 -6.28
CA ILE A 56 7.19 -11.83 -7.22
C ILE A 56 6.15 -12.75 -6.55
N GLN A 57 6.60 -13.72 -5.76
CA GLN A 57 5.68 -14.63 -5.06
C GLN A 57 4.82 -13.90 -4.03
N GLU A 58 5.37 -12.93 -3.30
CA GLU A 58 4.59 -12.09 -2.39
C GLU A 58 3.54 -11.25 -3.13
N ILE A 59 3.91 -10.62 -4.25
CA ILE A 59 2.96 -9.87 -5.09
C ILE A 59 1.80 -10.76 -5.56
N LYS A 60 2.11 -11.99 -5.98
CA LYS A 60 1.10 -12.95 -6.41
C LYS A 60 0.16 -13.37 -5.28
N LYS A 61 0.66 -13.44 -4.05
CA LYS A 61 -0.11 -13.83 -2.85
C LYS A 61 -0.97 -12.73 -2.26
N LEU A 62 -0.76 -11.46 -2.63
CA LEU A 62 -1.56 -10.34 -2.14
C LEU A 62 -3.07 -10.60 -2.34
N HIS A 63 -3.89 -10.40 -1.32
CA HIS A 63 -5.36 -10.38 -1.48
C HIS A 63 -5.86 -8.94 -1.54
N ALA A 64 -7.02 -8.74 -2.15
CA ALA A 64 -7.66 -7.42 -2.21
C ALA A 64 -7.90 -6.84 -0.80
N ASN A 65 -8.30 -7.70 0.14
CA ASN A 65 -8.54 -7.31 1.53
C ASN A 65 -7.28 -6.77 2.22
N ASP A 66 -6.10 -7.37 1.98
CA ASP A 66 -4.84 -6.90 2.58
C ASP A 66 -4.56 -5.44 2.17
N TYR A 67 -4.82 -5.10 0.90
CA TYR A 67 -4.69 -3.73 0.40
C TYR A 67 -5.77 -2.80 1.00
N LEU A 68 -7.03 -3.25 1.06
CA LEU A 68 -8.12 -2.44 1.59
C LEU A 68 -7.94 -2.13 3.08
N ASP A 69 -7.40 -3.06 3.85
CA ASP A 69 -7.08 -2.84 5.26
C ASP A 69 -5.95 -1.81 5.41
N TYR A 70 -4.92 -1.88 4.56
CA TYR A 70 -3.91 -0.82 4.47
C TYR A 70 -4.52 0.54 4.11
N ALA A 71 -5.40 0.60 3.10
CA ALA A 71 -6.03 1.84 2.67
C ALA A 71 -6.89 2.46 3.80
N LYS A 72 -7.63 1.64 4.56
CA LYS A 72 -8.38 2.09 5.74
C LYS A 72 -7.46 2.64 6.83
N LEU A 73 -6.34 1.98 7.10
CA LEU A 73 -5.36 2.44 8.07
C LEU A 73 -4.77 3.79 7.67
N GLN A 74 -4.44 3.98 6.38
CA GLN A 74 -3.97 5.27 5.87
C GLN A 74 -5.03 6.36 6.09
N ALA A 75 -6.28 6.12 5.66
CA ALA A 75 -7.36 7.10 5.83
C ALA A 75 -7.57 7.50 7.29
N THR A 76 -7.50 6.54 8.21
CA THR A 76 -7.68 6.81 9.66
C THR A 76 -6.52 7.60 10.25
N VAL A 77 -5.28 7.40 9.78
CA VAL A 77 -4.10 8.13 10.27
C VAL A 77 -4.08 9.56 9.74
N TYR A 78 -4.57 9.81 8.52
CA TYR A 78 -4.60 11.15 7.92
C TYR A 78 -5.75 12.04 8.42
N ASP A 79 -6.87 11.45 8.89
CA ASP A 79 -8.05 12.20 9.35
C ASP A 79 -7.95 12.70 10.81
N VAL A 80 -6.82 12.46 11.47
CA VAL A 80 -6.56 13.04 12.80
C VAL A 80 -5.86 14.37 12.60
N HIS A 81 -6.61 15.47 12.77
CA HIS A 81 -6.01 16.80 12.92
C HIS A 81 -4.90 16.73 13.98
N PRO A 82 -3.69 17.25 13.71
CA PRO A 82 -2.68 17.40 14.74
C PRO A 82 -3.27 18.12 15.95
N LEU A 83 -2.99 17.65 17.17
CA LEU A 83 -3.45 18.29 18.42
C LEU A 83 -3.12 19.79 18.46
N ASP A 84 -2.07 20.21 17.74
CA ASP A 84 -1.62 21.61 17.62
C ASP A 84 -2.59 22.53 16.83
N GLU A 85 -3.56 21.96 16.09
CA GLU A 85 -4.60 22.73 15.36
C GLU A 85 -5.95 22.77 16.11
N MET A 86 -6.10 22.03 17.20
CA MET A 86 -7.31 22.08 18.02
C MET A 86 -7.30 23.36 18.85
N ASN A 87 -8.15 24.33 18.50
CA ASN A 87 -8.36 25.52 19.32
C ASN A 87 -9.16 25.14 20.58
N ILE A 88 -8.45 24.95 21.70
CA ILE A 88 -9.02 24.58 23.01
C ILE A 88 -9.67 25.79 23.71
N ASP A 89 -9.51 27.01 23.19
CA ASP A 89 -10.02 28.23 23.84
C ASP A 89 -11.55 28.23 24.02
N ASP A 90 -12.28 27.49 23.18
CA ASP A 90 -13.74 27.35 23.32
C ASP A 90 -14.19 26.38 24.44
N LEU A 91 -13.26 25.60 25.01
CA LEU A 91 -13.53 24.72 26.16
C LEU A 91 -13.29 25.39 27.53
N LEU A 92 -12.79 26.63 27.54
CA LEU A 92 -12.50 27.41 28.73
C LEU A 92 -13.56 28.49 29.04
N LYS A 93 -14.73 28.44 28.38
CA LYS A 93 -15.88 29.33 28.64
C LYS A 93 -16.84 28.77 29.68
#